data_AF-A0ABD5RY16-F1
#
_entry.id   AF-A0ABD5RY16-F1
#
_cell.length_a   1.000
_cell.length_b   1.000
_cell.length_c   1.000
_cell.angle_alpha   90.00
_cell.angle_beta   90.00
_cell.angle_gamma   90.00
#
_symmetry.space_group_name_H-M   'P 1'
#
loop_
_entity.id
_entity.type
_entity.pdbx_description
1 polymer ?
#
loop_
_entity_poly.entity_id
_entity_poly.type
_entity_poly.pdbx_seq_one_letter_code
_entity_poly.pdbx_strand_id
1 'polypeptide(L)'
;MLVYLHQYRETDAKETVRDGEDVVDQDPSDYFDKDDLGPDGEWERVTYGDRVIQRRGTTYENVSSLSVPQDVESPREMPGVTIQLVVDGQQEFVEGAEVIEVTDHDP
;
A
#
# COMPACT_ATOMS: atom_id res chain seq x y z
N MET A 1 -11.25 10.90 -9.38
CA MET A 1 -11.29 9.59 -8.68
C MET A 1 -10.55 9.68 -7.36
N LEU A 2 -10.99 8.89 -6.38
CA LEU A 2 -10.26 8.56 -5.15
C LEU A 2 -9.64 7.16 -5.33
N VAL A 3 -8.37 7.01 -4.98
CA VAL A 3 -7.63 5.75 -5.09
C VAL A 3 -7.03 5.39 -3.74
N TYR A 4 -7.35 4.20 -3.24
CA TYR A 4 -6.75 3.65 -2.04
C TYR A 4 -5.77 2.53 -2.40
N LEU A 5 -4.53 2.69 -1.93
CA LEU A 5 -3.42 1.77 -2.18
C LEU A 5 -2.87 1.20 -0.88
N HIS A 6 -2.39 -0.05 -0.92
CA HIS A 6 -1.39 -0.52 0.02
C HIS A 6 0.00 -0.33 -0.57
N GLN A 7 0.93 0.22 0.20
CA GLN A 7 2.35 0.23 -0.14
C GLN A 7 3.10 -0.79 0.73
N TYR A 8 4.10 -1.44 0.15
CA TYR A 8 4.90 -2.47 0.76
C TYR A 8 6.39 -2.14 0.66
N ARG A 9 7.13 -2.40 1.74
CA ARG A 9 8.60 -2.35 1.74
C ARG A 9 9.19 -3.44 2.62
N GLU A 10 10.45 -3.75 2.39
CA GLU A 10 11.19 -4.65 3.26
C GLU A 10 11.39 -4.02 4.65
N THR A 11 11.44 -4.85 5.68
CA THR A 11 11.90 -4.41 7.00
C THR A 11 13.43 -4.26 6.99
N ASP A 12 13.95 -3.24 7.67
CA ASP A 12 15.40 -2.97 7.74
C ASP A 12 16.21 -4.11 8.40
N ALA A 13 15.55 -5.02 9.11
CA ALA A 13 16.17 -6.17 9.74
C ALA A 13 15.76 -7.46 9.02
N LYS A 14 16.72 -8.35 8.74
CA LYS A 14 16.43 -9.77 8.49
C LYS A 14 15.86 -10.39 9.78
N GLU A 15 14.66 -10.00 10.17
CA GLU A 15 13.90 -10.60 11.25
C GLU A 15 13.36 -11.92 10.71
N THR A 16 14.17 -12.97 10.81
CA THR A 16 13.66 -14.34 10.73
C THR A 16 12.67 -14.47 11.88
N VAL A 17 11.41 -14.76 11.56
CA VAL A 17 10.32 -14.99 12.51
C VAL A 17 10.84 -15.92 13.62
N ARG A 18 11.11 -15.35 14.80
CA ARG A 18 11.13 -16.11 16.04
C ARG A 18 9.71 -16.05 16.54
N ASP A 19 9.06 -17.22 16.58
CA ASP A 19 7.82 -17.46 17.32
C ASP A 19 7.81 -16.64 18.62
N GLY A 20 6.90 -15.67 18.74
CA GLY A 20 6.49 -15.20 20.07
C GLY A 20 6.24 -13.73 20.35
N GLU A 21 6.21 -12.78 19.40
CA GLU A 21 5.80 -11.40 19.72
C GLU A 21 4.75 -10.85 18.75
N ASP A 22 3.51 -10.80 19.27
CA ASP A 22 2.35 -9.97 18.92
C ASP A 22 2.13 -9.63 17.45
N VAL A 23 1.53 -10.58 16.73
CA VAL A 23 0.70 -10.26 15.55
C VAL A 23 -0.53 -9.54 16.08
N VAL A 24 -0.57 -8.22 15.94
CA VAL A 24 -1.76 -7.43 16.26
C VAL A 24 -2.81 -7.75 15.20
N ASP A 25 -3.70 -8.68 15.52
CA ASP A 25 -4.87 -9.02 14.72
C ASP A 25 -5.85 -7.85 14.82
N GLN A 26 -5.87 -6.96 13.82
CA GLN A 26 -6.85 -5.87 13.77
C GLN A 26 -8.12 -6.36 13.09
N ASP A 27 -9.21 -6.32 13.86
CA ASP A 27 -10.57 -6.62 13.46
C ASP A 27 -10.97 -5.80 12.21
N PRO A 28 -11.77 -6.36 11.26
CA PRO A 28 -12.29 -5.63 10.10
C PRO A 28 -13.14 -4.38 10.43
N SER A 29 -13.41 -4.16 11.71
CA SER A 29 -14.12 -2.99 12.23
C SER A 29 -13.23 -1.74 12.32
N ASP A 30 -11.90 -1.91 12.41
CA ASP A 30 -10.93 -0.79 12.40
C ASP A 30 -10.73 -0.20 10.99
N TYR A 31 -11.30 -0.82 9.95
CA TYR A 31 -11.23 -0.35 8.54
C TYR A 31 -11.98 0.97 8.29
N PHE A 32 -12.92 1.34 9.16
CA PHE A 32 -13.81 2.50 8.95
C PHE A 32 -13.67 3.60 10.01
N ASP A 33 -12.96 3.35 11.11
CA ASP A 33 -12.76 4.29 12.21
C ASP A 33 -11.26 4.59 12.38
N LYS A 34 -10.74 5.48 11.55
CA LYS A 34 -9.72 6.45 11.97
C LYS A 34 -9.63 7.59 10.97
N ASP A 35 -9.96 8.77 11.47
CA ASP A 35 -9.75 10.12 10.94
C ASP A 35 -8.27 10.45 10.61
N ASP A 36 -7.55 9.54 9.94
CA ASP A 36 -6.13 9.68 9.56
C ASP A 36 -5.91 9.36 8.07
N LEU A 37 -6.89 9.71 7.23
CA LEU A 37 -6.76 9.73 5.76
C LEU A 37 -5.85 10.90 5.31
N GLY A 38 -4.69 11.06 5.94
CA GLY A 38 -3.55 11.74 5.36
C GLY A 38 -2.71 10.75 4.53
N PRO A 39 -1.81 11.24 3.67
CA PRO A 39 -0.85 10.40 2.94
C PRO A 39 0.16 9.65 3.85
N ASP A 40 0.06 9.83 5.17
CA ASP A 40 1.05 9.41 6.17
C ASP A 40 0.50 8.33 7.13
N GLY A 41 -0.18 7.31 6.61
CA GLY A 41 -0.47 6.11 7.41
C GLY A 41 0.82 5.49 7.97
N GLU A 42 0.83 5.16 9.26
CA GLU A 42 1.97 4.50 9.89
C GLU A 42 2.26 3.14 9.23
N TRP A 43 3.55 2.80 9.11
CA TRP A 43 3.96 1.49 8.59
C TRP A 43 3.69 0.40 9.63
N GLU A 44 2.85 -0.56 9.28
CA GLU A 44 2.55 -1.75 10.07
C GLU A 44 3.36 -2.96 9.58
N ARG A 45 3.62 -3.93 10.46
CA ARG A 45 4.31 -5.17 10.12
C ARG A 45 3.28 -6.24 9.75
N VAL A 46 3.45 -6.87 8.59
CA VAL A 46 2.56 -7.94 8.10
C VAL A 46 3.36 -9.16 7.67
N THR A 47 2.84 -10.35 7.93
CA THR A 47 3.46 -11.60 7.48
C THR A 47 3.10 -11.87 6.02
N TYR A 48 4.11 -12.11 5.18
CA TYR A 48 3.96 -12.44 3.76
C TYR A 48 4.86 -13.63 3.41
N GLY A 49 4.27 -14.81 3.23
CA GLY A 49 5.03 -16.07 3.14
C GLY A 49 5.83 -16.33 4.41
N ASP A 50 7.13 -16.59 4.28
CA ASP A 50 8.04 -16.89 5.40
C ASP A 50 8.75 -15.64 5.97
N ARG A 51 8.29 -14.43 5.63
CA ARG A 51 8.93 -13.17 6.01
C ARG A 51 7.92 -12.14 6.54
N VAL A 52 8.41 -11.27 7.41
CA VAL A 52 7.69 -10.07 7.84
C VAL A 52 8.09 -8.92 6.93
N ILE A 53 7.11 -8.21 6.40
CA ILE A 53 7.29 -7.00 5.58
C ILE A 53 6.56 -5.84 6.23
N GLN A 54 6.79 -4.62 5.75
CA GLN A 54 6.02 -3.46 6.18
C GLN A 54 4.95 -3.12 5.14
N ARG A 55 3.75 -2.79 5.60
CA ARG A 55 2.62 -2.30 4.80
C ARG A 55 2.20 -0.93 5.32
N ARG A 56 1.70 -0.05 4.46
CA ARG A 56 0.92 1.13 4.87
C ARG A 56 -0.24 1.36 3.90
N GLY A 57 -1.35 1.87 4.41
CA GLY A 57 -2.43 2.41 3.58
C GLY A 57 -2.12 3.82 3.12
N THR A 58 -2.47 4.16 1.89
CA THR A 58 -2.36 5.53 1.38
C THR A 58 -3.53 5.84 0.47
N THR A 59 -4.16 6.99 0.70
CA THR A 59 -5.27 7.48 -0.13
C THR A 59 -4.80 8.64 -0.98
N TYR A 60 -5.10 8.57 -2.28
CA TYR A 60 -4.88 9.63 -3.24
C TYR A 60 -6.23 10.19 -3.69
N GLU A 61 -6.39 11.50 -3.55
CA GLU A 61 -7.53 12.24 -4.06
C GLU A 61 -7.19 12.87 -5.43
N ASN A 62 -8.20 13.39 -6.15
CA ASN A 62 -8.02 14.06 -7.44
C ASN A 62 -7.22 13.27 -8.48
N VAL A 63 -7.30 11.93 -8.43
CA VAL A 63 -6.67 11.07 -9.42
C VAL A 63 -7.48 11.16 -10.72
N SER A 64 -6.78 11.49 -11.80
CA SER A 64 -7.33 11.60 -13.16
C SER A 64 -6.97 10.40 -14.04
N SER A 65 -5.90 9.66 -13.70
CA SER A 65 -5.50 8.44 -14.39
C SER A 65 -4.70 7.52 -13.46
N LEU A 66 -4.85 6.22 -13.65
CA LEU A 66 -4.10 5.16 -12.98
C LEU A 66 -3.59 4.17 -14.03
N SER A 67 -2.34 3.75 -13.92
CA SER A 67 -1.74 2.77 -14.82
C SER A 67 -0.65 1.94 -14.14
N VAL A 68 -0.40 0.74 -14.66
CA VAL A 68 0.70 -0.13 -14.23
C VAL A 68 1.74 -0.17 -15.37
N PRO A 69 2.91 0.48 -15.22
CA PRO A 69 3.95 0.46 -16.25
C PRO A 69 4.42 -0.98 -16.52
N GLN A 70 4.60 -1.35 -17.79
CA GLN A 70 4.94 -2.72 -18.19
C GLN A 70 6.45 -3.03 -18.15
N ASP A 71 7.31 -2.00 -18.17
CA ASP A 71 8.77 -2.13 -18.28
C ASP A 71 9.53 -1.90 -16.96
N VAL A 72 8.83 -1.90 -15.83
CA VAL A 72 9.43 -1.79 -14.49
C VAL A 72 9.56 -3.18 -13.89
N GLU A 73 10.79 -3.64 -13.66
CA GLU A 73 11.04 -4.89 -12.94
C GLU A 73 10.50 -4.75 -11.51
N SER A 74 9.30 -5.26 -11.28
CA SER A 74 8.76 -5.37 -9.92
C SER A 74 9.46 -6.54 -9.23
N PRO A 75 10.02 -6.36 -8.02
CA PRO A 75 10.61 -7.47 -7.26
C PRO A 75 9.54 -8.54 -7.07
N ARG A 76 9.66 -9.68 -7.77
CA ARG A 76 8.69 -10.79 -7.70
C ARG A 76 8.47 -11.34 -6.30
N GLU A 77 9.33 -10.97 -5.37
CA GLU A 77 9.29 -11.41 -3.99
C GLU A 77 8.22 -10.64 -3.22
N MET A 78 7.94 -9.37 -3.53
CA MET A 78 6.98 -8.51 -2.81
C MET A 78 5.59 -8.51 -3.48
N PRO A 79 4.50 -8.29 -2.71
CA PRO A 79 3.14 -8.26 -3.27
C PRO A 79 2.86 -7.04 -4.17
N GLY A 80 3.55 -5.92 -3.95
CA GLY A 80 3.31 -4.67 -4.68
C GLY A 80 4.09 -4.51 -5.98
N VAL A 81 3.54 -3.71 -6.89
CA VAL A 81 4.15 -3.31 -8.16
C VAL A 81 4.31 -1.79 -8.21
N THR A 82 5.05 -1.27 -9.20
CA THR A 82 5.02 0.18 -9.43
C THR A 82 3.70 0.58 -10.08
N ILE A 83 3.02 1.56 -9.48
CA ILE A 83 1.79 2.15 -10.00
C ILE A 83 2.10 3.60 -10.38
N GLN A 84 1.64 4.01 -11.56
CA GLN A 84 1.68 5.41 -11.99
C GLN A 84 0.29 6.04 -11.83
N LEU A 85 0.24 7.13 -11.08
CA LEU A 85 -0.94 7.96 -10.88
C LEU A 85 -0.75 9.31 -11.60
N VAL A 86 -1.86 9.91 -12.03
CA VAL A 86 -1.90 11.33 -12.41
C VAL A 86 -2.79 12.07 -11.42
N VAL A 87 -2.16 12.76 -10.48
CA VAL A 87 -2.79 13.49 -9.37
C VAL A 87 -2.69 14.98 -9.64
N ASP A 88 -3.81 15.69 -9.68
CA ASP A 88 -3.84 17.14 -9.97
C ASP A 88 -3.06 17.54 -11.25
N GLY A 89 -3.06 16.64 -12.26
CA GLY A 89 -2.34 16.80 -13.52
C GLY A 89 -0.84 16.50 -13.48
N GLN A 90 -0.30 16.10 -12.33
CA GLN A 90 1.10 15.69 -12.13
C GLN A 90 1.23 14.17 -12.12
N GLN A 91 2.32 13.65 -12.70
CA GLN A 91 2.60 12.22 -12.67
C GLN A 91 3.31 11.86 -11.36
N GLU A 92 2.77 10.87 -10.66
CA GLU A 92 3.37 10.27 -9.47
C GLU A 92 3.60 8.78 -9.68
N PHE A 93 4.73 8.28 -9.18
CA PHE A 93 5.08 6.87 -9.22
C PHE A 93 5.13 6.35 -7.79
N VAL A 94 4.31 5.34 -7.51
CA VAL A 94 4.21 4.68 -6.22
C VAL A 94 4.79 3.28 -6.36
N GLU A 95 5.96 3.05 -5.78
CA GLU A 95 6.63 1.75 -5.82
C GLU A 95 6.05 0.80 -4.77
N GLY A 96 6.10 -0.51 -5.07
CA GLY A 96 5.67 -1.54 -4.14
C GLY A 96 4.21 -1.39 -3.73
N ALA A 97 3.33 -0.96 -4.63
CA ALA A 97 1.94 -0.67 -4.35
C ALA A 97 0.97 -1.71 -4.93
N GLU A 98 -0.15 -1.90 -4.24
CA GLU A 98 -1.30 -2.69 -4.67
C GLU A 98 -2.55 -1.80 -4.64
N VAL A 99 -3.33 -1.81 -5.73
CA VAL A 99 -4.61 -1.10 -5.77
C VAL A 99 -5.65 -1.89 -4.97
N ILE A 100 -6.19 -1.27 -3.93
CA ILE A 100 -7.21 -1.88 -3.10
C ILE A 100 -8.60 -1.42 -3.54
N GLU A 101 -8.77 -0.12 -3.76
CA GLU A 101 -10.05 0.46 -4.16
C GLU A 101 -9.84 1.67 -5.07
N VAL A 102 -10.75 1.81 -6.05
CA VAL A 102 -10.86 2.99 -6.90
C VAL A 102 -12.33 3.41 -6.93
N THR A 103 -12.58 4.64 -6.52
CA THR A 103 -13.92 5.23 -6.49
C THR A 103 -13.94 6.45 -7.41
N ASP A 104 -14.80 6.41 -8.43
CA ASP A 104 -15.13 7.61 -9.20
C ASP A 104 -16.49 8.16 -8.77
N HIS A 105 -16.50 9.44 -8.38
CA HIS A 105 -17.73 10.12 -7.99
C HIS A 105 -18.49 10.69 -9.20
N ASP A 106 -17.86 10.74 -10.37
CA ASP A 106 -18.45 11.22 -11.63
C ASP A 106 -18.06 10.29 -12.81
N PRO A 107 -18.69 9.11 -12.94
CA PRO A 107 -18.29 8.02 -13.84
C PRO A 107 -18.67 8.21 -15.33
#